data_AF-A0A0K1PQP8-F1
#
_entry.id   AF-A0A0K1PQP8-F1
#
_cell.length_a   1.000
_cell.length_b   1.000
_cell.length_c   1.000
_cell.angle_alpha   90.00
_cell.angle_beta   90.00
_cell.angle_gamma   90.00
#
_symmetry.space_group_name_H-M   'P 1'
#
loop_
_entity.id
_entity.type
_entity.pdbx_description
1 polymer ?
#
loop_
_entity_poly.entity_id
_entity_poly.type
_entity_poly.pdbx_seq_one_letter_code
_entity_poly.pdbx_strand_id
1 'polypeptide(L)' 'MVDKNVEVQLKALGVTDPGVVAKRRDEMRASMKEDIDKCIGKRVTDSMISCVKRAENAEQIDKCLR' A
#
# COMPACT_ATOMS: atom_id res chain seq x y z
N MET A 1 -4.27 -0.80 -1.45
CA MET A 1 -3.06 -0.27 -2.10
C MET A 1 -2.08 0.27 -1.08
N VAL A 2 -2.50 1.20 -0.21
CA VAL A 2 -1.67 1.76 0.88
C VAL A 2 -1.05 0.68 1.77
N ASP A 3 -1.83 -0.31 2.19
CA ASP A 3 -1.38 -1.39 3.09
C ASP A 3 -0.15 -2.15 2.58
N LYS A 4 -0.13 -2.49 1.28
CA LYS A 4 0.98 -3.21 0.67
C LYS A 4 2.19 -2.30 0.47
N ASN A 5 1.96 -1.03 0.18
CA ASN A 5 3.03 -0.05 0.01
C ASN A 5 3.78 0.20 1.33
N VAL A 6 3.05 0.32 2.45
CA VAL A 6 3.64 0.40 3.79
C VAL A 6 4.41 -0.88 4.13
N GLU A 7 3.85 -2.05 3.83
CA GLU A 7 4.51 -3.34 4.09
C GLU A 7 5.83 -3.47 3.33
N VAL A 8 5.88 -3.18 2.02
CA VAL A 8 7.12 -3.30 1.23
C VAL A 8 8.16 -2.26 1.62
N GLN A 9 7.75 -1.04 2.00
CA GLN A 9 8.67 0.00 2.47
C GLN A 9 9.27 -0.36 3.82
N LEU A 10 8.46 -0.83 4.77
CA LEU A 10 8.96 -1.26 6.08
C LEU A 10 9.86 -2.50 5.94
N LYS A 11 9.49 -3.45 5.07
CA LYS A 11 10.34 -4.61 4.75
C LYS A 11 11.68 -4.18 4.16
N ALA A 12 11.71 -3.19 3.27
CA ALA A 12 12.95 -2.63 2.72
C ALA A 12 13.83 -1.95 3.79
N LEU A 13 13.21 -1.39 4.84
CA LEU A 13 13.90 -0.83 6.01
C LEU A 13 14.27 -1.89 7.06
N GLY A 14 14.07 -3.18 6.78
CA GLY A 14 14.32 -4.27 7.71
C GLY A 14 13.30 -4.39 8.86
N VAL A 15 12.22 -3.62 8.81
CA VAL A 15 11.14 -3.64 9.80
C VAL A 15 10.05 -4.60 9.33
N THR A 16 10.07 -5.82 9.88
CA THR A 16 9.09 -6.87 9.59
C THR A 16 8.19 -7.22 10.76
N ASP A 17 8.38 -6.56 11.91
CA ASP A 17 7.56 -6.77 13.10
C ASP A 17 6.07 -6.46 12.79
N PRO A 18 5.16 -7.43 12.95
CA PRO A 18 3.77 -7.26 12.55
C PRO A 18 3.04 -6.18 13.36
N GLY A 19 3.43 -5.95 14.63
CA GLY A 19 2.86 -4.89 15.45
C GLY A 19 3.31 -3.50 14.99
N VAL A 20 4.58 -3.35 14.64
CA VAL A 20 5.11 -2.09 14.08
C VAL A 20 4.53 -1.79 12.71
N VAL A 21 4.38 -2.82 11.86
CA VAL A 21 3.78 -2.71 10.53
C VAL A 21 2.31 -2.31 10.64
N ALA A 22 1.54 -2.93 11.54
CA ALA A 22 0.15 -2.56 11.77
C ALA A 22 0.01 -1.12 12.24
N LYS A 23 0.81 -0.71 13.23
CA LYS A 23 0.79 0.66 13.75
C LYS A 23 1.10 1.70 12.67
N ARG A 24 2.19 1.50 11.91
CA ARG A 24 2.54 2.42 10.81
C ARG A 24 1.50 2.42 9.70
N ARG A 25 0.89 1.27 9.40
CA ARG A 25 -0.18 1.17 8.43
C ARG A 25 -1.38 2.01 8.84
N ASP A 26 -1.80 1.91 10.10
CA ASP A 26 -2.97 2.65 10.60
C ASP A 26 -2.69 4.16 10.64
N GLU A 27 -1.49 4.56 11.09
CA GLU A 27 -1.04 5.96 11.06
C GLU A 27 -1.06 6.55 9.63
N MET A 28 -0.51 5.82 8.65
CA MET A 28 -0.50 6.23 7.25
C MET A 28 -1.89 6.24 6.62
N ARG A 29 -2.74 5.27 6.99
CA ARG A 29 -4.13 5.22 6.49
C ARG A 29 -4.96 6.37 7.03
N ALA A 30 -4.75 6.75 8.29
CA ALA A 30 -5.41 7.89 8.91
C ALA A 30 -4.96 9.21 8.27
N SER A 31 -3.65 9.40 8.05
CA SER A 31 -3.13 10.63 7.43
C SER A 31 -3.54 10.80 5.97
N MET A 32 -3.70 9.69 5.23
CA MET A 32 -4.13 9.70 3.83
C MET A 32 -5.64 9.55 3.65
N LYS A 33 -6.43 9.55 4.73
CA LYS A 33 -7.86 9.21 4.67
C LYS A 33 -8.62 10.04 3.64
N GLU A 34 -8.41 11.35 3.62
CA GLU A 34 -9.10 12.25 2.68
C GLU A 34 -8.72 11.96 1.21
N ASP A 35 -7.45 11.62 0.95
CA ASP A 35 -6.98 11.30 -0.41
C ASP A 35 -7.41 9.90 -0.86
N ILE A 36 -7.48 8.95 0.08
CA ILE A 36 -8.06 7.62 -0.15
C ILE A 36 -9.54 7.80 -0.50
N ASP A 37 -10.29 8.60 0.25
CA ASP A 37 -11.72 8.83 0.02
C ASP A 37 -11.96 9.47 -1.35
N LYS A 38 -11.09 10.37 -1.82
CA LYS A 38 -11.11 10.93 -3.19
C LYS A 38 -10.76 9.91 -4.29
N CYS A 39 -10.08 8.82 -3.94
CA CYS A 39 -9.77 7.73 -4.87
C CYS A 39 -10.89 6.68 -4.93
N ILE A 40 -11.83 6.68 -3.99
CA ILE A 40 -13.02 5.81 -4.01
C ILE A 40 -13.89 6.22 -5.20
N GLY A 41 -14.07 5.31 -6.16
CA GLY A 41 -14.82 5.56 -7.39
C GLY A 41 -13.96 5.73 -8.65
N LYS A 42 -12.63 5.89 -8.51
CA LYS A 42 -11.72 5.69 -9.66
C LYS A 42 -11.70 4.21 -10.01
N ARG A 43 -11.74 3.87 -11.31
CA ARG A 43 -11.71 2.48 -11.77
C ARG A 43 -10.39 1.85 -11.38
N VAL A 44 -10.44 1.02 -10.35
CA VAL A 44 -9.40 0.07 -10.01
C VAL A 44 -9.89 -1.29 -10.49
N THR A 45 -9.16 -1.95 -11.37
CA THR A 45 -9.51 -3.29 -11.83
C THR A 45 -8.99 -4.35 -10.85
N ASP A 46 -9.64 -5.51 -10.83
CA ASP A 46 -9.16 -6.66 -10.06
C ASP A 46 -7.74 -7.08 -10.47
N SER A 47 -7.38 -6.89 -11.75
CA SER A 47 -6.03 -7.12 -12.25
C SER A 47 -5.00 -6.22 -11.57
N MET A 48 -5.28 -4.91 -11.40
CA MET A 48 -4.41 -3.97 -10.68
C MET A 48 -4.29 -4.35 -9.21
N ILE A 49 -5.40 -4.72 -8.55
CA ILE A 49 -5.37 -5.18 -7.15
C ILE A 49 -4.50 -6.43 -7.02
N SER A 50 -4.63 -7.39 -7.94
CA SER A 50 -3.84 -8.61 -7.95
C SER A 50 -2.35 -8.34 -8.18
N CYS A 51 -2.02 -7.36 -9.04
CA CYS A 51 -0.66 -6.94 -9.34
C CYS A 51 -0.01 -6.37 -8.08
N VAL A 52 -0.67 -5.42 -7.41
CA VAL A 52 -0.17 -4.80 -6.18
C VAL A 52 0.04 -5.86 -5.09
N LYS A 53 -0.88 -6.82 -4.93
CA LYS A 53 -0.74 -7.89 -3.92
C LYS A 53 0.53 -8.73 -4.10
N ARG A 54 0.98 -8.93 -5.35
CA ARG A 54 2.19 -9.70 -5.69
C ARG A 54 3.48 -8.86 -5.68
N ALA A 55 3.37 -7.54 -5.63
CA ALA A 55 4.54 -6.67 -5.65
C ALA A 55 5.40 -6.84 -4.40
N GLU A 56 6.71 -6.91 -4.60
CA GLU A 56 7.71 -7.11 -3.54
C GLU A 56 8.40 -5.80 -3.10
N ASN A 57 8.28 -4.75 -3.91
CA ASN A 57 8.86 -3.44 -3.65
C ASN A 57 7.96 -2.30 -4.17
N ALA A 58 8.27 -1.07 -3.76
CA ALA A 58 7.47 0.10 -4.11
C ALA A 58 7.44 0.40 -5.62
N GLU A 59 8.52 0.12 -6.36
CA GLU A 59 8.58 0.29 -7.81
C GLU A 59 7.62 -0.66 -8.56
N GLN A 60 7.51 -1.91 -8.10
CA GLN A 60 6.54 -2.86 -8.67
C GLN A 60 5.11 -2.40 -8.39
N ILE A 61 4.84 -1.80 -7.23
CA ILE A 61 3.53 -1.20 -6.93
C ILE A 61 3.23 -0.05 -7.88
N ASP A 62 4.17 0.87 -8.12
CA ASP A 62 3.97 1.98 -9.07
C ASP A 62 3.65 1.47 -10.48
N LYS A 63 4.35 0.44 -10.95
CA LYS A 63 4.08 -0.21 -12.25
C LYS A 63 2.68 -0.81 -12.34
N CYS A 64 2.10 -1.26 -11.22
CA CYS A 64 0.73 -1.78 -11.19
C CYS A 64 -0.34 -0.68 -11.20
N LEU A 65 0.03 0.56 -10.85
CA LEU A 65 -0.88 1.70 -10.71
C LEU A 65 -0.84 2.66 -11.91
N ARG A 66 0.13 2.47 -12.82
CA ARG A 66 0.22 3.15 -14.11
C ARG A 66 -0.82 2.67 -15.11
#